data_AF-A0A1J5I6U6-F1
#
_entry.id   AF-A0A1J5I6U6-F1
#
_cell.length_a   1.000
_cell.length_b   1.000
_cell.length_c   1.000
_cell.angle_alpha   90.00
_cell.angle_beta   90.00
_cell.angle_gamma   90.00
#
_symmetry.space_group_name_H-M   'P 1'
#
loop_
_entity.id
_entity.type
_entity.pdbx_description
1 polymer ?
#
loop_
_entity_poly.entity_id
_entity_poly.type
_entity_poly.pdbx_seq_one_letter_code
_entity_poly.pdbx_strand_id
1 'polypeptide(L)' 'MKKVAKMLRNHRGLLLNWFRVKDRIALGAVEGFNNKAKLTTKKAYGFRSYEVVKIALYHTLGDLPQPTVTHKFC' A
#
# COMPACT_ATOMS: atom_id res chain seq x y z
N MET A 1 9.74 27.46 3.81
CA MET A 1 8.47 27.69 3.08
C MET A 1 8.58 27.65 1.55
N LYS A 2 9.57 28.29 0.91
CA LYS A 2 9.64 28.36 -0.58
C LYS A 2 9.66 26.98 -1.29
N LYS A 3 10.35 25.99 -0.74
CA LYS A 3 10.45 24.62 -1.31
C LYS A 3 9.09 23.91 -1.38
N VAL A 4 8.32 23.94 -0.29
CA VAL A 4 6.99 23.34 -0.23
C VAL A 4 6.03 24.03 -1.20
N ALA A 5 6.03 25.37 -1.23
CA ALA A 5 5.18 26.12 -2.16
C ALA A 5 5.50 25.84 -3.63
N LYS A 6 6.78 25.62 -3.98
CA LYS A 6 7.19 25.22 -5.34
C LYS A 6 6.72 23.79 -5.67
N MET A 7 6.86 22.86 -4.73
CA MET A 7 6.38 21.49 -4.88
C MET A 7 4.86 21.44 -5.10
N LEU A 8 4.07 22.17 -4.30
CA LEU A 8 2.60 22.21 -4.45
C LEU A 8 2.18 22.78 -5.81
N ARG A 9 2.85 23.84 -6.29
CA ARG A 9 2.59 24.40 -7.63
C ARG A 9 2.91 23.40 -8.74
N ASN A 10 4.02 22.69 -8.64
CA ASN A 10 4.40 21.65 -9.61
C ASN A 10 3.38 20.49 -9.65
N HIS A 11 2.79 20.12 -8.51
CA HIS A 11 1.82 19.02 -8.43
C HIS A 11 0.36 19.47 -8.47
N ARG A 12 0.09 20.74 -8.83
CA ARG A 12 -1.26 21.34 -8.83
C ARG A 12 -2.29 20.48 -9.58
N GLY A 13 -1.93 19.89 -10.71
CA GLY A 13 -2.83 19.03 -11.49
C GLY A 13 -3.33 17.82 -10.69
N LEU A 14 -2.43 17.13 -9.98
CA LEU A 14 -2.79 15.98 -9.14
C LEU A 14 -3.64 16.39 -7.94
N LEU A 15 -3.31 17.51 -7.31
CA LEU A 15 -4.10 18.07 -6.21
C LEU A 15 -5.53 18.42 -6.66
N LEU A 16 -5.70 18.95 -7.87
CA LEU A 16 -7.03 19.25 -8.42
C LEU A 16 -7.83 17.98 -8.75
N ASN A 17 -7.17 16.87 -9.10
CA ASN A 17 -7.87 15.60 -9.33
C ASN A 17 -8.58 15.11 -8.06
N TRP A 18 -8.01 15.34 -6.88
CA TRP A 18 -8.66 15.02 -5.60
C TRP A 18 -10.04 15.69 -5.49
N PHE A 19 -10.11 17.00 -5.72
CA PHE A 19 -11.37 17.75 -5.67
C PHE A 19 -12.36 17.36 -6.78
N ARG A 20 -11.85 16.99 -7.96
CA ARG A 20 -12.69 16.54 -9.09
C ARG A 20 -13.33 15.17 -8.82
N VAL A 21 -12.62 14.29 -8.12
CA VAL A 21 -13.06 12.93 -7.82
C VAL A 21 -14.19 12.89 -6.80
N LYS A 22 -14.37 13.93 -5.96
CA LYS A 22 -15.48 14.11 -5.01
C LYS A 22 -15.77 12.84 -4.19
N ASP A 23 -14.82 12.46 -3.32
CA ASP A 23 -14.95 11.34 -2.37
C ASP A 23 -15.16 9.95 -2.98
N ARG A 24 -15.00 9.78 -4.31
CA ARG A 24 -15.02 8.45 -4.94
C ARG A 24 -13.87 7.54 -4.52
N ILE A 25 -12.86 8.08 -3.83
CA ILE A 25 -11.70 7.32 -3.34
C ILE A 25 -11.73 7.34 -1.82
N ALA A 26 -11.83 6.16 -1.22
CA ALA A 26 -11.72 5.99 0.23
C ALA A 26 -10.26 6.12 0.68
N LEU A 27 -9.85 7.32 1.09
CA LEU A 27 -8.47 7.57 1.57
C LEU A 27 -8.05 6.64 2.70
N GLY A 28 -8.95 6.38 3.67
CA GLY A 28 -8.67 5.48 4.78
C GLY A 28 -8.37 4.05 4.32
N ALA A 29 -9.05 3.58 3.26
CA ALA A 29 -8.76 2.27 2.68
C ALA A 29 -7.40 2.27 1.98
N VAL A 30 -7.09 3.31 1.19
CA VAL A 30 -5.79 3.46 0.50
C VAL A 30 -4.63 3.54 1.50
N GLU A 31 -4.78 4.31 2.57
CA GLU A 31 -3.79 4.42 3.65
C GLU A 31 -3.64 3.09 4.40
N GLY A 32 -4.75 2.41 4.68
CA GLY A 32 -4.74 1.05 5.25
C GLY A 32 -3.96 0.06 4.39
N PHE A 33 -4.16 0.08 3.06
CA PHE A 33 -3.41 -0.75 2.13
C PHE A 33 -1.91 -0.41 2.12
N ASN A 34 -1.54 0.88 2.11
CA ASN A 34 -0.14 1.30 2.19
C ASN A 34 0.54 0.82 3.48
N ASN A 35 -0.16 0.90 4.61
CA ASN A 35 0.35 0.40 5.89
C ASN A 35 0.52 -1.13 5.90
N LYS A 36 -0.46 -1.87 5.35
CA LYS A 36 -0.35 -3.33 5.18
C LYS A 36 0.83 -3.71 4.29
N ALA A 37 1.01 -3.02 3.16
CA ALA A 37 2.12 -3.26 2.24
C ALA A 37 3.47 -3.05 2.93
N LYS A 38 3.63 -1.91 3.64
CA LYS A 38 4.86 -1.59 4.39
C LYS A 38 5.20 -2.66 5.43
N LEU A 39 4.21 -3.10 6.21
CA LEU A 39 4.40 -4.13 7.23
C LEU A 39 4.77 -5.48 6.59
N THR A 40 4.09 -5.86 5.51
CA THR A 40 4.30 -7.12 4.80
C THR A 40 5.71 -7.20 4.22
N THR A 41 6.18 -6.13 3.57
CA THR A 41 7.55 -6.04 3.07
C THR A 41 8.58 -6.16 4.19
N LYS A 42 8.33 -5.54 5.35
CA LYS A 42 9.20 -5.66 6.53
C LYS A 42 9.25 -7.09 7.07
N LYS A 43 8.13 -7.81 7.11
CA LYS A 43 8.08 -9.22 7.52
C LYS A 43 8.82 -10.12 6.53
N ALA A 44 8.65 -9.88 5.24
CA ALA A 44 9.31 -10.65 4.18
C ALA A 44 10.82 -10.37 4.03
N TYR A 45 11.32 -9.27 4.61
CA TYR A 45 12.73 -8.87 4.52
C TYR A 45 13.70 -9.96 5.01
N GLY A 46 13.31 -10.74 6.02
CA GLY A 46 14.13 -11.82 6.57
C GLY A 46 14.50 -12.90 5.56
N PHE A 47 13.69 -13.09 4.51
CA PHE A 47 13.91 -14.10 3.47
C PHE A 47 14.87 -13.65 2.36
N ARG A 48 15.27 -12.38 2.34
CA ARG A 48 16.25 -11.80 1.38
C ARG A 48 15.97 -12.11 -0.10
N SER A 49 14.71 -12.31 -0.46
CA SER A 49 14.28 -12.63 -1.82
C SER A 49 13.10 -11.76 -2.22
N TYR A 50 13.19 -11.15 -3.39
CA TYR A 50 12.10 -10.34 -3.94
C TYR A 50 10.85 -11.18 -4.25
N GLU A 51 11.02 -12.43 -4.67
CA GLU A 51 9.88 -13.33 -4.93
C GLU A 51 9.05 -13.58 -3.66
N VAL A 52 9.72 -13.70 -2.51
CA VAL A 52 9.02 -13.88 -1.23
C VAL A 52 8.24 -12.62 -0.85
N VAL A 53 8.81 -11.43 -1.08
CA VAL A 53 8.09 -10.15 -0.88
C VAL A 53 6.85 -10.08 -1.77
N LYS A 54 6.99 -10.48 -3.05
CA LYS A 54 5.91 -10.48 -4.02
C LYS A 54 4.76 -11.42 -3.61
N ILE A 55 5.08 -12.67 -3.27
CA ILE A 55 4.10 -13.67 -2.79
C ILE A 55 3.40 -13.17 -1.52
N ALA A 56 4.16 -12.67 -0.54
CA ALA A 56 3.60 -12.15 0.71
C ALA A 56 2.64 -10.97 0.47
N LEU A 57 2.99 -10.05 -0.44
CA LEU A 57 2.12 -8.94 -0.84
C LEU A 57 0.83 -9.43 -1.51
N TYR A 58 0.91 -10.42 -2.40
CA TYR A 58 -0.28 -10.96 -3.06
C TYR A 58 -1.24 -11.63 -2.09
N HIS A 59 -0.75 -12.45 -1.15
CA HIS A 59 -1.61 -13.06 -0.15
C HIS A 59 -2.17 -12.03 0.84
N THR A 60 -1.40 -11.01 1.22
CA THR A 60 -1.85 -10.03 2.24
C THR A 60 -2.77 -8.95 1.69
N LEU A 61 -2.55 -8.49 0.45
CA LEU A 61 -3.33 -7.42 -0.17
C LEU A 61 -4.42 -7.96 -1.10
N GLY A 62 -4.17 -9.08 -1.77
CA GLY A 62 -5.06 -9.66 -2.78
C GLY A 62 -5.91 -10.83 -2.28
N ASP A 63 -5.79 -11.20 -1.00
CA ASP A 63 -6.55 -12.30 -0.36
C ASP A 63 -6.50 -13.61 -1.17
N LEU A 64 -5.33 -13.91 -1.73
CA LEU A 64 -5.16 -15.13 -2.53
C LEU A 64 -5.33 -16.38 -1.66
N PRO A 65 -5.93 -17.44 -2.24
CA PRO A 65 -6.18 -18.68 -1.51
C PRO A 65 -4.88 -19.23 -0.92
N GLN A 66 -4.98 -19.68 0.32
CA GLN A 66 -3.89 -20.32 1.05
C GLN A 66 -4.14 -21.83 1.11
N PRO A 67 -3.08 -22.64 1.14
CA PRO A 67 -3.24 -24.08 1.34
C PRO A 67 -3.93 -24.37 2.67
N THR A 68 -4.75 -25.41 2.70
CA THR A 68 -5.35 -25.90 3.94
C THR A 68 -4.24 -26.44 4.84
N VAL A 69 -4.00 -25.76 5.95
CA VAL A 69 -3.01 -26.16 6.95
C VAL A 69 -3.69 -26.61 8.24
N THR A 70 -3.17 -27.67 8.87
CA THR A 70 -3.72 -28.21 10.13
C THR A 70 -3.59 -27.21 11.28
N HIS A 71 -2.54 -26.38 11.28
CA HIS A 71 -2.27 -25.39 12.31
C HIS A 71 -2.17 -23.99 11.69
N LYS A 72 -2.84 -23.02 12.32
CA LYS A 72 -2.74 -21.59 11.98
C LYS A 72 -1.98 -20.89 13.11
N PHE A 73 -0.98 -20.10 12.75
CA PHE A 73 -0.38 -19.16 13.70
C PHE A 73 -1.35 -18.00 13.88
N CYS A 74 -1.90 -17.88 15.09
CA CYS A 74 -2.78 -16.79 15.52
C CYS A 74 -1.96 -15.56 15.91
#